data_AF-X1FBQ0-F1
#
_entry.id   AF-X1FBQ0-F1
#
_cell.length_a   1.000
_cell.length_b   1.000
_cell.length_c   1.000
_cell.angle_alpha   90.00
_cell.angle_beta   90.00
_cell.angle_gamma   90.00
#
_symmetry.space_group_name_H-M   'P 1'
#
loop_
_entity.id
_entity.type
_entity.pdbx_description
1 polymer ?
#
loop_
_entity_poly.entity_id
_entity_poly.type
_entity_poly.pdbx_seq_one_letter_code
_entity_poly.pdbx_strand_id
1 'polypeptide(L)'
;MRRAIARGRMFSQSYSTDRRYGRLSLKAIGLFPLMWSNADDQGRLCGDPEEIKYAVCPNIDHITKQDIPLLLKELQDNNLILCYDTPKSAAIQMLD
;
A
#
# COMPACT_ATOMS: atom_id res chain seq x y z
N MET A 1 23.75 -4.85 5.03
CA MET A 1 23.52 -3.39 5.06
C MET A 1 22.08 -3.14 5.49
N ARG A 2 21.84 -2.35 6.54
CA ARG A 2 20.50 -1.78 6.81
C ARG A 2 20.17 -0.89 5.60
N ARG A 3 19.11 -1.20 4.85
CA ARG A 3 18.64 -0.34 3.75
C ARG A 3 18.40 1.06 4.31
N ALA A 4 18.83 2.09 3.58
CA ALA A 4 18.49 3.46 3.91
C ALA A 4 16.97 3.60 3.81
N ILE A 5 16.29 3.71 4.95
CA ILE A 5 14.86 3.96 4.98
C ILE A 5 14.68 5.41 4.56
N ALA A 6 14.03 5.64 3.41
CA ALA A 6 13.64 6.97 2.99
C ALA A 6 12.74 7.56 4.09
N ARG A 7 13.25 8.55 4.85
CA ARG A 7 12.48 9.24 5.88
C ARG A 7 11.47 10.15 5.19
N GLY A 8 10.30 9.60 4.85
CA GLY A 8 9.15 10.32 4.33
C GLY A 8 9.06 10.30 2.81
N ARG A 9 8.43 9.26 2.25
CA ARG A 9 7.85 9.36 0.92
C ARG A 9 6.65 10.32 0.99
N MET A 10 6.71 11.43 0.25
CA MET A 10 5.55 12.32 0.12
C MET A 10 4.53 11.71 -0.82
N PHE A 11 3.26 11.75 -0.42
CA PHE A 11 2.16 11.38 -1.28
C PHE A 11 1.96 12.47 -2.35
N SER A 12 1.96 12.10 -3.63
CA SER A 12 1.91 13.06 -4.72
C SER A 12 0.55 13.76 -4.82
N GLN A 13 0.55 15.07 -5.09
CA GLN A 13 -0.66 15.83 -5.40
C GLN A 13 -1.38 15.30 -6.65
N SER A 14 -0.68 14.63 -7.57
CA SER A 14 -1.28 14.08 -8.81
C SER A 14 -2.45 13.12 -8.54
N TYR A 15 -2.46 12.43 -7.39
CA TYR A 15 -3.55 11.55 -7.00
C TYR A 15 -4.87 12.28 -6.70
N SER A 16 -4.87 13.60 -6.52
CA SER A 16 -6.10 14.40 -6.39
C SER A 16 -6.96 14.39 -7.67
N THR A 17 -6.35 14.11 -8.83
CA THR A 17 -7.02 14.04 -10.13
C THR A 17 -6.87 12.69 -10.81
N ASP A 18 -6.20 11.73 -10.17
CA ASP A 18 -5.99 10.40 -10.75
C ASP A 18 -7.30 9.58 -10.72
N ARG A 19 -7.78 9.20 -11.90
CA ARG A 19 -9.01 8.42 -12.07
C ARG A 19 -8.91 7.02 -11.46
N ARG A 20 -7.72 6.41 -11.41
CA ARG A 20 -7.47 5.11 -10.75
C ARG A 20 -7.77 5.23 -9.26
N TYR A 21 -7.22 6.28 -8.63
CA TYR A 21 -7.40 6.55 -7.21
C TYR A 21 -8.83 6.99 -6.87
N GLY A 22 -9.43 7.86 -7.69
CA GLY A 22 -10.80 8.34 -7.49
C GLY A 22 -11.91 7.29 -7.61
N ARG A 23 -11.60 6.06 -8.05
CA ARG A 23 -12.54 4.93 -8.13
C ARG A 23 -12.53 4.03 -6.91
N LEU A 24 -11.57 4.23 -6.00
CA LEU A 24 -11.39 3.39 -4.84
C LEU A 24 -12.50 3.58 -3.81
N SER A 25 -12.76 2.51 -3.05
CA SER A 25 -13.54 2.53 -1.82
C SER A 25 -12.89 3.45 -0.78
N LEU A 26 -13.68 3.98 0.15
CA LEU A 26 -13.17 4.87 1.21
C LEU A 26 -12.05 4.22 2.04
N LYS A 27 -12.13 2.91 2.28
CA LYS A 27 -11.07 2.17 2.99
C LYS A 27 -9.79 2.11 2.16
N ALA A 28 -9.88 1.86 0.85
CA ALA A 28 -8.73 1.82 -0.05
C ALA A 28 -8.10 3.22 -0.24
N ILE A 29 -8.93 4.27 -0.31
CA ILE A 29 -8.49 5.68 -0.30
C ILE A 29 -7.67 5.99 0.96
N GLY A 30 -8.12 5.51 2.12
CA GLY A 30 -7.38 5.68 3.38
C GLY A 30 -6.10 4.84 3.48
N LEU A 31 -6.13 3.60 2.99
CA LEU A 31 -5.00 2.68 3.09
C LEU A 31 -3.83 3.08 2.17
N PHE A 32 -4.10 3.46 0.92
CA PHE A 32 -3.08 3.65 -0.10
C PHE A 32 -2.02 4.73 0.23
N PRO A 33 -2.37 5.93 0.72
CA PRO A 33 -1.37 6.94 1.12
C PRO A 33 -0.51 6.50 2.31
N LEU A 34 -1.07 5.71 3.22
CA LEU A 34 -0.33 5.15 4.35
C LEU A 34 0.67 4.10 3.86
N MET A 35 0.29 3.25 2.90
CA MET A 35 1.21 2.30 2.25
C MET A 35 2.34 3.06 1.55
N TRP A 36 2.00 4.12 0.80
CA TRP A 36 2.97 4.97 0.11
C TRP A 36 4.06 5.50 1.05
N SER A 37 3.64 5.97 2.23
CA SER A 37 4.53 6.53 3.24
C SER A 37 5.45 5.49 3.89
N ASN A 38 5.07 4.21 3.87
CA ASN A 38 5.82 3.10 4.47
C ASN A 38 6.66 2.31 3.47
N ALA A 39 6.51 2.55 2.17
CA ALA A 39 7.26 1.84 1.14
C ALA A 39 8.77 2.20 1.18
N ASP A 40 9.63 1.24 0.81
CA ASP A 40 11.07 1.48 0.77
C ASP A 40 11.48 2.50 -0.32
N ASP A 41 12.77 2.78 -0.45
CA ASP A 41 13.29 3.72 -1.46
C ASP A 41 12.89 3.35 -2.90
N GLN A 42 12.63 2.07 -3.17
CA GLN A 42 12.18 1.56 -4.47
C GLN A 42 10.65 1.39 -4.57
N GLY A 43 9.90 1.73 -3.52
CA GLY A 43 8.44 1.65 -3.51
C GLY A 43 7.93 0.25 -3.20
N ARG A 44 8.71 -0.53 -2.46
CA ARG A 44 8.34 -1.90 -2.10
C ARG A 44 7.86 -1.99 -0.66
N LEU A 45 6.93 -2.90 -0.43
CA LEU A 45 6.39 -3.29 0.88
C LEU A 45 6.36 -4.82 0.99
N CYS A 46 6.28 -5.33 2.22
CA CYS A 46 5.89 -6.72 2.44
C CYS A 46 4.47 -6.94 1.93
N GLY A 47 4.22 -8.08 1.26
CA GLY A 47 2.90 -8.44 0.75
C GLY A 47 2.02 -9.21 1.72
N ASP A 48 2.51 -9.50 2.93
CA ASP A 48 1.72 -10.15 3.98
C ASP A 48 0.61 -9.21 4.48
N PRO A 49 -0.67 -9.58 4.36
CA PRO A 49 -1.79 -8.77 4.86
C PRO A 49 -1.69 -8.43 6.35
N GLU A 50 -1.14 -9.33 7.17
CA GLU A 50 -0.99 -9.09 8.60
C GLU A 50 0.06 -8.02 8.87
N GLU A 51 1.21 -8.11 8.20
CA GLU A 51 2.25 -7.09 8.28
C GLU A 51 1.76 -5.73 7.78
N ILE A 52 1.01 -5.69 6.67
CA ILE A 52 0.41 -4.46 6.16
C ILE A 52 -0.51 -3.83 7.21
N LYS A 53 -1.39 -4.59 7.87
CA LYS A 53 -2.26 -4.03 8.91
C LYS A 53 -1.44 -3.38 10.03
N TYR A 54 -0.40 -4.04 10.51
CA TYR A 54 0.36 -3.58 11.66
C TYR A 54 1.39 -2.50 11.35
N ALA A 55 2.00 -2.52 10.17
CA ALA A 55 2.98 -1.52 9.75
C ALA A 55 2.31 -0.24 9.26
N VAL A 56 1.19 -0.36 8.54
CA VAL A 56 0.60 0.76 7.78
C VAL A 56 -0.53 1.44 8.53
N CYS A 57 -1.40 0.69 9.20
CA CYS A 57 -2.62 1.23 9.80
C CYS A 57 -3.02 0.56 11.12
N PRO A 58 -2.10 0.37 12.10
CA PRO A 58 -2.35 -0.46 13.29
C PRO A 58 -3.56 0.00 14.10
N ASN A 59 -3.77 1.32 14.23
CA ASN A 59 -4.80 1.92 15.06
C ASN A 59 -6.05 2.40 14.28
N ILE A 60 -6.20 1.99 13.01
CA ILE A 60 -7.40 2.31 12.22
C ILE A 60 -8.38 1.14 12.31
N ASP A 61 -9.27 1.18 13.29
CA ASP A 61 -10.17 0.07 13.61
C ASP A 61 -11.14 -0.29 12.47
N HIS A 62 -11.48 0.68 11.62
CA HIS A 62 -12.36 0.46 10.47
C HIS A 62 -11.71 -0.31 9.32
N ILE A 63 -10.39 -0.46 9.33
CA ILE A 63 -9.63 -1.31 8.39
C ILE A 63 -9.16 -2.53 9.18
N THR A 64 -9.92 -3.62 9.12
CA THR A 64 -9.61 -4.85 9.83
C THR A 64 -8.57 -5.68 9.09
N LYS A 65 -7.97 -6.68 9.74
CA LYS A 65 -7.08 -7.64 9.07
C LYS A 65 -7.76 -8.34 7.90
N GLN A 66 -9.05 -8.63 8.04
CA GLN A 66 -9.86 -9.30 7.04
C GLN A 66 -10.17 -8.42 5.84
N ASP A 67 -10.16 -7.09 6.01
CA ASP A 67 -10.32 -6.16 4.90
C ASP A 67 -9.08 -6.13 4.00
N ILE A 68 -7.87 -6.28 4.56
CA ILE A 68 -6.60 -6.05 3.85
C ILE A 68 -6.50 -6.82 2.53
N PRO A 69 -6.76 -8.14 2.45
CA PRO A 69 -6.67 -8.85 1.17
C PRO A 69 -7.58 -8.28 0.07
N LEU A 70 -8.80 -7.88 0.43
CA LEU A 70 -9.75 -7.29 -0.51
C LEU A 70 -9.32 -5.89 -0.94
N LEU A 71 -8.79 -5.08 -0.01
CA LEU A 71 -8.27 -3.75 -0.32
C LEU A 71 -7.03 -3.82 -1.22
N LEU A 72 -6.10 -4.74 -0.95
CA LEU A 72 -4.94 -4.96 -1.81
C LEU A 72 -5.36 -5.41 -3.22
N LYS A 73 -6.35 -6.29 -3.31
CA LYS A 73 -6.94 -6.68 -4.59
C LYS A 73 -7.54 -5.50 -5.33
N GLU A 74 -8.31 -4.66 -4.64
CA GLU A 74 -8.91 -3.45 -5.22
C GLU A 74 -7.85 -2.48 -5.76
N LEU A 75 -6.77 -2.25 -5.00
CA LEU A 75 -5.66 -1.40 -5.43
C LEU A 75 -4.93 -1.96 -6.65
N GLN A 76 -4.74 -3.28 -6.70
CA GLN A 76 -4.15 -3.95 -7.87
C GLN A 76 -5.06 -3.89 -9.09
N ASP A 77 -6.36 -4.17 -8.93
CA ASP A 77 -7.34 -4.12 -10.02
C ASP A 77 -7.46 -2.70 -10.61
N ASN A 78 -7.13 -1.66 -9.84
CA ASN A 78 -7.06 -0.27 -10.30
C ASN A 78 -5.66 0.17 -10.80
N ASN A 79 -4.68 -0.73 -10.90
CA ASN A 79 -3.31 -0.46 -11.36
C ASN A 79 -2.57 0.63 -10.54
N LEU A 80 -2.74 0.60 -9.21
CA LEU A 80 -2.01 1.46 -8.28
C LEU A 80 -0.88 0.72 -7.56
N ILE A 81 -1.01 -0.60 -7.45
CA ILE A 81 0.02 -1.48 -6.90
C ILE A 81 0.14 -2.74 -7.75
N LEU A 82 1.25 -3.43 -7.61
CA LEU A 82 1.46 -4.80 -8.08
C LEU A 82 1.79 -5.68 -6.88
N CYS A 83 0.95 -6.68 -6.61
CA CYS A 83 1.26 -7.76 -5.67
C CYS A 83 1.92 -8.91 -6.42
N TYR A 84 3.03 -9.43 -5.89
CA TYR A 84 3.78 -10.52 -6.53
C TYR A 84 4.49 -11.38 -5.48
N ASP A 85 4.72 -12.64 -5.83
CA ASP A 85 5.46 -13.56 -4.97
C ASP A 85 6.97 -13.46 -5.24
N THR A 86 7.74 -13.50 -4.17
CA THR A 86 9.19 -13.70 -4.22
C THR A 86 9.51 -15.08 -3.64
N PRO A 87 10.72 -15.62 -3.84
CA PRO A 87 11.12 -16.90 -3.23
C PRO A 87 11.06 -16.90 -1.69
N LYS A 88 10.99 -15.73 -1.05
CA LYS A 88 10.99 -15.61 0.42
C LYS A 88 9.64 -15.22 1.00
N SER A 89 8.85 -14.42 0.29
CA SER A 89 7.58 -13.88 0.76
C SER A 89 6.78 -13.23 -0.36
N ALA A 90 5.49 -12.98 -0.10
CA ALA A 90 4.72 -12.01 -0.88
C ALA A 90 5.34 -10.61 -0.76
N ALA A 91 5.23 -9.82 -1.82
CA ALA A 91 5.71 -8.46 -1.90
C ALA A 91 4.72 -7.57 -2.67
N ILE A 92 4.79 -6.26 -2.41
CA ILE A 92 4.00 -5.25 -3.10
C ILE A 92 4.94 -4.21 -3.68
N GLN A 93 4.68 -3.78 -4.91
CA GLN A 93 5.32 -2.65 -5.58
C GLN A 93 4.28 -1.55 -5.80
N MET A 94 4.56 -0.33 -5.33
CA MET A 94 3.77 0.86 -5.67
C MET A 94 4.01 1.23 -7.14
N LEU A 95 2.94 1.53 -7.88
CA LEU A 95 2.99 1.94 -9.29
C LEU A 95 2.71 3.45 -9.37
N ASP A 96 3.68 4.21 -9.89
CA ASP A 96 3.50 5.61 -10.30
C ASP A 96 2.71 5.66 -11.63
#